data_AF-A0A7C3AV36-F1
#
_entry.id   AF-A0A7C3AV36-F1
#
_cell.length_a   1.000
_cell.length_b   1.000
_cell.length_c   1.000
_cell.angle_alpha   90.00
_cell.angle_beta   90.00
_cell.angle_gamma   90.00
#
_symmetry.space_group_name_H-M   'P 1'
#
loop_
_entity.id
_entity.type
_entity.pdbx_description
1 polymer ?
#
loop_
_entity_poly.entity_id
_entity_poly.type
_entity_poly.pdbx_seq_one_letter_code
_entity_poly.pdbx_strand_id
1 'polypeptide(L)'
;MKKRAKEGLNRRDFLRRSGHNVALAGSGLLASAWADSSGDARSAPEQEKERGHTRPFLQVGWATVSITPDKPVQLAGQFAERVSQRVLDPCMATALALERTGDDGQSEQAIMIACDLVNVGKDAVERIRAAVARRLPDFDSRKLFVNASHTHTGPTLNPGVYKDPDPGVMGPLEYAPFFCAQAEEAAVQAWSARRPGAISHALGHAAVGFNRISVYADGSAQMYGKTDRSDYIGPEGGCDHGVEMLFLWDE
;
A
#
# COMPACT_ATOMS: atom_id res chain seq x y z
N MET A 1 1.09 -42.84 30.34
CA MET A 1 1.06 -41.38 30.14
C MET A 1 0.83 -41.07 28.67
N LYS A 2 -0.39 -40.66 28.29
CA LYS A 2 -0.75 -40.30 26.90
C LYS A 2 -0.26 -38.87 26.59
N LYS A 3 0.62 -38.70 25.60
CA LYS A 3 1.02 -37.37 25.09
C LYS A 3 -0.11 -36.81 24.21
N ARG A 4 -0.64 -35.65 24.58
CA ARG A 4 -1.57 -34.86 23.74
C ARG A 4 -0.82 -34.31 22.52
N ALA A 5 -1.34 -34.55 21.32
CA ALA A 5 -0.92 -33.85 20.11
C ALA A 5 -1.48 -32.40 20.14
N LYS A 6 -0.66 -31.42 19.79
CA LYS A 6 -1.10 -30.05 19.53
C LYS A 6 -1.75 -30.02 18.14
N GLU A 7 -3.06 -29.85 18.09
CA GLU A 7 -3.78 -29.53 16.85
C GLU A 7 -3.40 -28.11 16.41
N GLY A 8 -2.73 -28.00 15.26
CA GLY A 8 -2.51 -26.73 14.58
C GLY A 8 -3.76 -26.32 13.80
N LEU A 9 -4.17 -25.06 13.93
CA LEU A 9 -5.24 -24.46 13.14
C LEU A 9 -4.89 -24.57 11.64
N ASN A 10 -5.71 -25.30 10.88
CA ASN A 10 -5.53 -25.40 9.44
C ASN A 10 -6.24 -24.24 8.72
N ARG A 11 -5.87 -24.00 7.45
CA ARG A 11 -6.38 -22.92 6.60
C ARG A 11 -7.92 -22.86 6.51
N ARG A 12 -8.64 -23.99 6.60
CA ARG A 12 -10.11 -24.02 6.60
C ARG A 12 -10.70 -23.46 7.90
N ASP A 13 -10.05 -23.68 9.04
CA ASP A 13 -10.50 -23.15 10.33
C ASP A 13 -10.29 -21.63 10.42
N PHE A 14 -9.21 -21.12 9.82
CA PHE A 14 -8.97 -19.68 9.70
C PHE A 14 -10.05 -18.98 8.85
N LEU A 15 -10.39 -19.54 7.69
CA LEU A 15 -11.41 -18.97 6.78
C LEU A 15 -12.83 -19.02 7.37
N ARG A 16 -13.18 -20.07 8.14
CA ARG A 16 -14.48 -20.13 8.83
C ARG A 16 -14.64 -19.10 9.94
N ARG A 17 -13.55 -18.75 10.63
CA ARG A 17 -13.55 -17.76 11.72
C ARG A 17 -13.57 -16.32 11.23
N SER A 18 -12.99 -16.05 10.06
CA SER A 18 -12.97 -14.72 9.44
C SER A 18 -14.20 -14.44 8.57
N GLY A 19 -14.90 -15.47 8.08
CA GLY A 19 -16.11 -15.33 7.24
C GLY A 19 -17.41 -14.95 7.96
N HIS A 20 -17.43 -14.81 9.29
CA HIS A 20 -18.66 -14.49 10.05
C HIS A 20 -18.83 -12.99 10.40
N ASN A 21 -17.88 -12.12 10.06
CA ASN A 21 -17.97 -10.68 10.37
C ASN A 21 -18.20 -9.77 9.15
N VAL A 22 -18.61 -10.33 8.00
CA VAL A 22 -18.96 -9.54 6.81
C VAL A 22 -20.38 -9.90 6.36
N ALA A 23 -21.37 -9.36 7.06
CA ALA A 23 -22.72 -9.19 6.53
C ALA A 23 -23.46 -8.17 7.41
N LEU A 24 -23.75 -6.99 6.83
CA LEU A 24 -24.95 -6.15 7.00
C LEU A 24 -24.61 -4.65 6.92
N ALA A 25 -24.84 -4.07 5.74
CA ALA A 25 -25.47 -2.77 5.49
C ALA A 25 -25.14 -2.36 4.03
N GLY A 26 -26.04 -2.16 3.09
CA GLY A 26 -27.49 -2.33 3.02
C GLY A 26 -27.88 -2.14 1.55
N SER A 27 -28.65 -3.06 0.99
CA SER A 27 -29.25 -2.89 -0.32
C SER A 27 -30.52 -2.04 -0.15
N GLY A 28 -30.46 -0.78 -0.58
CA GLY A 28 -31.63 0.09 -0.64
C GLY A 28 -32.62 -0.41 -1.70
N LEU A 29 -33.76 -0.93 -1.24
CA LEU A 29 -34.97 -1.08 -2.05
C LEU A 29 -35.74 0.25 -1.98
N LEU A 30 -35.74 1.01 -3.07
CA LEU A 30 -36.72 2.08 -3.30
C LEU A 30 -37.79 1.55 -4.25
N ALA A 31 -38.89 1.10 -3.68
CA ALA A 31 -40.16 0.96 -4.40
C ALA A 31 -41.05 2.14 -3.98
N SER A 32 -41.29 3.04 -4.92
CA SER A 32 -42.24 4.13 -4.83
C SER A 32 -43.66 3.58 -4.73
N ALA A 33 -44.40 4.03 -3.71
CA ALA A 33 -45.85 3.90 -3.67
C ALA A 33 -46.46 5.28 -3.41
N TRP A 34 -47.12 5.79 -4.44
CA TRP A 34 -48.03 6.93 -4.35
C TRP A 34 -49.30 6.46 -3.66
N ALA A 35 -49.74 7.18 -2.62
CA ALA A 35 -51.11 7.15 -2.15
C ALA A 35 -51.47 8.51 -1.56
N ASP A 36 -52.40 9.18 -2.25
CA ASP A 36 -53.16 10.34 -1.79
C ASP A 36 -53.85 10.04 -0.45
N SER A 37 -53.75 10.95 0.50
CA SER A 37 -54.88 11.23 1.40
C SER A 37 -54.84 12.68 1.89
N SER A 38 -55.92 13.37 1.57
CA SER A 38 -56.31 14.71 2.01
C SER A 38 -56.68 14.75 3.50
N GLY A 39 -56.30 15.83 4.19
CA GLY A 39 -57.03 16.34 5.37
C GLY A 39 -56.28 16.30 6.69
N ASP A 40 -55.71 17.46 7.06
CA ASP A 40 -56.00 18.23 8.29
C ASP A 40 -54.76 19.00 8.76
N ALA A 41 -54.87 20.33 8.70
CA ALA A 41 -53.88 21.26 9.20
C ALA A 41 -53.84 21.19 10.73
N ARG A 42 -52.88 20.42 11.26
CA ARG A 42 -52.39 20.57 12.64
C ARG A 42 -51.04 21.24 12.58
N SER A 43 -50.95 22.37 13.26
CA SER A 43 -49.74 23.16 13.49
C SER A 43 -48.57 22.24 13.85
N ALA A 44 -47.55 22.26 12.99
CA ALA A 44 -46.31 21.53 13.19
C ALA A 44 -45.64 21.99 14.50
N PRO A 45 -45.07 21.08 15.31
CA PRO A 45 -44.21 21.48 16.40
C PRO A 45 -42.98 22.18 15.82
N GLU A 46 -42.51 23.22 16.52
CA GLU A 46 -41.30 23.96 16.19
C GLU A 46 -40.16 22.98 15.89
N GLN A 47 -39.58 23.11 14.69
CA GLN A 47 -38.35 22.40 14.34
C GLN A 47 -37.27 22.83 15.32
N GLU A 48 -36.94 21.96 16.28
CA GLU A 48 -35.65 22.00 16.93
C GLU A 48 -34.60 22.11 15.82
N LYS A 49 -33.85 23.21 15.82
CA LYS A 49 -32.66 23.36 14.98
C LYS A 49 -31.82 22.12 15.19
N GLU A 50 -31.83 21.21 14.22
CA GLU A 50 -30.82 20.17 14.11
C GLU A 50 -29.48 20.89 14.21
N ARG A 51 -28.81 20.71 15.35
CA ARG A 51 -27.39 21.03 15.45
C ARG A 51 -26.75 20.25 14.32
N GLY A 52 -26.30 20.98 13.29
CA GLY A 52 -25.62 20.40 12.15
C GLY A 52 -24.51 19.51 12.68
N HIS A 53 -24.74 18.20 12.64
CA HIS A 53 -23.69 17.23 12.89
C HIS A 53 -22.82 17.30 11.65
N THR A 54 -21.87 18.23 11.64
CA THR A 54 -20.73 18.18 10.72
C THR A 54 -20.01 16.88 11.06
N ARG A 55 -20.38 15.79 10.39
CA ARG A 55 -19.63 14.54 10.48
C ARG A 55 -18.19 14.89 10.15
N PRO A 56 -17.22 14.59 11.01
CA PRO A 56 -15.83 14.85 10.69
C PRO A 56 -15.49 14.11 9.40
N PHE A 57 -15.23 14.88 8.35
CA PHE A 57 -14.91 14.37 7.03
C PHE A 57 -13.58 13.63 7.09
N LEU A 58 -13.46 12.57 6.27
CA LEU A 58 -12.16 11.97 6.02
C LEU A 58 -11.30 13.04 5.36
N GLN A 59 -10.13 13.29 5.92
CA GLN A 59 -9.13 14.20 5.40
C GLN A 59 -8.11 13.39 4.59
N VAL A 60 -7.91 13.78 3.34
CA VAL A 60 -7.07 13.08 2.37
C VAL A 60 -6.05 14.04 1.79
N GLY A 61 -4.78 13.64 1.78
CA GLY A 61 -3.71 14.40 1.15
C GLY A 61 -2.77 13.49 0.35
N TRP A 62 -2.22 14.03 -0.74
CA TRP A 62 -1.28 13.33 -1.62
C TRP A 62 -0.07 14.20 -1.92
N ALA A 63 1.08 13.57 -2.05
CA ALA A 63 2.27 14.20 -2.60
C ALA A 63 3.13 13.16 -3.33
N THR A 64 3.79 13.60 -4.40
CA THR A 64 4.73 12.78 -5.14
C THR A 64 6.03 13.56 -5.32
N VAL A 65 7.14 12.96 -4.93
CA VAL A 65 8.48 13.56 -5.02
C VAL A 65 9.42 12.63 -5.77
N SER A 66 10.42 13.20 -6.44
CA SER A 66 11.46 12.41 -7.09
C SER A 66 12.38 11.79 -6.03
N ILE A 67 12.67 10.50 -6.19
CA ILE A 67 13.77 9.80 -5.49
C ILE A 67 14.88 9.45 -6.49
N THR A 68 14.89 10.07 -7.66
CA THR A 68 15.94 9.85 -8.67
C THR A 68 17.16 10.68 -8.32
N PRO A 69 18.36 10.08 -8.18
CA PRO A 69 19.58 10.83 -7.95
C PRO A 69 20.02 11.56 -9.22
N ASP A 70 20.83 12.60 -9.04
CA ASP A 70 21.37 13.46 -10.10
C ASP A 70 22.66 12.93 -10.75
N LYS A 71 23.12 11.75 -10.34
CA LYS A 71 24.33 11.11 -10.85
C LYS A 71 24.13 9.60 -11.07
N PRO A 72 25.04 8.92 -11.81
CA PRO A 72 24.99 7.48 -11.98
C PRO A 72 24.89 6.77 -10.64
N VAL A 73 24.09 5.71 -10.55
CA VAL A 73 23.79 5.00 -9.31
C VAL A 73 23.75 3.50 -9.54
N GLN A 74 24.19 2.72 -8.56
CA GLN A 74 24.06 1.26 -8.59
C GLN A 74 22.57 0.86 -8.56
N LEU A 75 22.16 -0.01 -9.48
CA LEU A 75 20.77 -0.46 -9.63
C LEU A 75 20.55 -1.82 -8.99
N ALA A 76 19.46 -1.97 -8.24
CA ALA A 76 19.11 -3.23 -7.59
C ALA A 76 18.29 -4.18 -8.49
N GLY A 77 18.23 -5.46 -8.10
CA GLY A 77 17.26 -6.44 -8.61
C GLY A 77 17.82 -7.47 -9.60
N GLN A 78 19.05 -7.29 -10.09
CA GLN A 78 19.72 -8.28 -10.94
C GLN A 78 20.93 -8.87 -10.23
N PHE A 79 21.35 -10.06 -10.67
CA PHE A 79 22.47 -10.81 -10.06
C PHE A 79 23.82 -10.10 -10.22
N ALA A 80 24.03 -9.45 -11.37
CA ALA A 80 25.23 -8.65 -11.61
C ALA A 80 24.97 -7.18 -11.32
N GLU A 81 26.03 -6.47 -10.94
CA GLU A 81 26.00 -5.02 -10.81
C GLU A 81 25.59 -4.37 -12.14
N ARG A 82 24.72 -3.36 -12.03
CA ARG A 82 24.44 -2.41 -13.11
C ARG A 82 24.53 -1.01 -12.54
N VAL A 83 25.03 -0.09 -13.35
CA VAL A 83 25.05 1.34 -13.05
C VAL A 83 24.11 2.05 -14.03
N SER A 84 23.32 3.00 -13.53
CA SER A 84 22.44 3.79 -14.39
C SER A 84 23.26 4.59 -15.42
N GLN A 85 22.81 4.58 -16.67
CA GLN A 85 23.42 5.35 -17.76
C GLN A 85 22.60 6.57 -18.15
N ARG A 86 21.29 6.50 -17.90
CA ARG A 86 20.31 7.57 -18.13
C ARG A 86 19.06 7.32 -17.29
N VAL A 87 18.25 8.35 -17.12
CA VAL A 87 16.89 8.26 -16.58
C VAL A 87 15.94 8.16 -17.78
N LEU A 88 15.20 7.04 -17.90
CA LEU A 88 14.11 6.94 -18.87
C LEU A 88 12.85 7.58 -18.28
N ASP A 89 12.49 7.11 -17.10
CA ASP A 89 11.44 7.65 -16.24
C ASP A 89 12.04 7.84 -14.84
N PRO A 90 11.68 8.93 -14.13
CA PRO A 90 12.17 9.14 -12.78
C PRO A 90 11.56 8.10 -11.83
N CYS A 91 12.39 7.60 -10.91
CA CYS A 91 11.90 6.91 -9.73
C CYS A 91 11.24 7.92 -8.79
N MET A 92 10.02 7.64 -8.36
CA MET A 92 9.23 8.51 -7.49
C MET A 92 8.93 7.85 -6.14
N ALA A 93 8.65 8.69 -5.15
CA ALA A 93 7.96 8.31 -3.93
C ALA A 93 6.62 9.05 -3.86
N THR A 94 5.53 8.30 -3.76
CA THR A 94 4.17 8.84 -3.66
C THR A 94 3.61 8.54 -2.28
N ALA A 95 3.25 9.58 -1.54
CA ALA A 95 2.69 9.50 -0.21
C ALA A 95 1.18 9.82 -0.22
N LEU A 96 0.41 8.98 0.45
CA LEU A 96 -1.01 9.17 0.77
C LEU A 96 -1.14 9.38 2.28
N ALA A 97 -1.66 10.52 2.69
CA ALA A 97 -2.06 10.80 4.06
C ALA A 97 -3.59 10.68 4.23
N LEU A 98 -4.01 9.97 5.27
CA LEU A 98 -5.40 9.82 5.66
C LEU A 98 -5.55 10.23 7.13
N GLU A 99 -6.58 10.98 7.45
CA GLU A 99 -6.96 11.30 8.82
C GLU A 99 -8.48 11.35 8.96
N ARG A 100 -9.00 10.78 10.04
CA ARG A 100 -10.40 10.95 10.43
C ARG A 100 -10.46 11.17 11.93
N THR A 101 -11.04 12.30 12.32
CA THR A 101 -11.39 12.55 13.72
C THR A 101 -12.71 11.86 14.03
N GLY A 102 -12.78 11.12 15.14
CA GLY A 102 -14.01 10.52 15.64
C GLY A 102 -14.87 11.51 16.41
N ASP A 103 -16.09 11.09 16.77
CA ASP A 103 -17.02 11.91 17.57
C ASP A 103 -16.50 12.12 19.02
N ASP A 104 -15.57 11.28 19.46
CA ASP A 104 -14.84 11.39 20.73
C ASP A 104 -13.63 12.35 20.67
N GLY A 105 -13.41 12.99 19.52
CA GLY A 105 -12.29 13.89 19.27
C GLY A 105 -10.95 13.19 19.04
N GLN A 106 -10.90 11.86 18.99
CA GLN A 106 -9.67 11.12 18.69
C GLN A 106 -9.45 11.03 17.18
N SER A 107 -8.23 11.28 16.70
CA SER A 107 -7.88 11.12 15.28
C SER A 107 -7.28 9.75 15.00
N GLU A 108 -7.87 9.03 14.05
CA GLU A 108 -7.21 7.92 13.37
C GLU A 108 -6.49 8.42 12.12
N GLN A 109 -5.31 7.87 11.86
CA GLN A 109 -4.35 8.45 10.92
C GLN A 109 -3.58 7.35 10.19
N ALA A 110 -3.16 7.61 8.95
CA ALA A 110 -2.20 6.76 8.25
C ALA A 110 -1.41 7.58 7.23
N ILE A 111 -0.13 7.24 7.04
CA ILE A 111 0.65 7.66 5.87
C ILE A 111 1.17 6.40 5.16
N MET A 112 0.80 6.25 3.89
CA MET A 112 1.28 5.18 3.02
C MET A 112 2.24 5.77 2.00
N ILE A 113 3.46 5.27 1.90
CA ILE A 113 4.42 5.73 0.88
C ILE A 113 4.72 4.58 -0.07
N ALA A 114 4.47 4.76 -1.37
CA ALA A 114 4.86 3.85 -2.42
C ALA A 114 6.10 4.37 -3.15
N CYS A 115 7.14 3.54 -3.24
CA CYS A 115 8.43 3.93 -3.80
C CYS A 115 8.83 3.09 -5.01
N ASP A 116 9.39 3.72 -6.04
CA ASP A 116 9.97 3.04 -7.20
C ASP A 116 11.35 2.45 -6.89
N LEU A 117 11.37 1.38 -6.08
CA LEU A 117 12.56 0.68 -5.63
C LEU A 117 12.33 -0.84 -5.63
N VAL A 118 13.41 -1.62 -5.53
CA VAL A 118 13.31 -3.08 -5.33
C VAL A 118 12.74 -3.39 -3.95
N ASN A 119 13.27 -2.77 -2.90
CA ASN A 119 12.84 -3.00 -1.53
C ASN A 119 13.22 -1.80 -0.67
N VAL A 120 12.56 -1.68 0.48
CA VAL A 120 12.90 -0.71 1.52
C VAL A 120 13.06 -1.48 2.82
N GLY A 121 14.29 -1.50 3.34
CA GLY A 121 14.62 -2.20 4.57
C GLY A 121 14.11 -1.48 5.82
N LYS A 122 14.02 -2.22 6.93
CA LYS A 122 13.57 -1.70 8.24
C LYS A 122 14.31 -0.42 8.65
N ASP A 123 15.62 -0.38 8.49
CA ASP A 123 16.43 0.77 8.91
C ASP A 123 16.07 2.06 8.19
N ALA A 124 15.73 1.97 6.90
CA ALA A 124 15.25 3.12 6.13
C ALA A 124 13.87 3.58 6.61
N VAL A 125 12.95 2.63 6.87
CA VAL A 125 11.62 2.95 7.42
C VAL A 125 11.72 3.63 8.79
N GLU A 126 12.56 3.12 9.68
CA GLU A 126 12.75 3.71 11.02
C GLU A 126 13.40 5.10 10.95
N ARG A 127 14.33 5.33 10.01
CA ARG A 127 14.89 6.67 9.75
C ARG A 127 13.83 7.64 9.26
N ILE A 128 12.98 7.22 8.32
CA ILE A 128 11.87 8.04 7.81
C ILE A 128 10.89 8.38 8.94
N ARG A 129 10.46 7.39 9.73
CA ARG A 129 9.56 7.59 10.87
C ARG A 129 10.13 8.57 11.89
N ALA A 130 11.40 8.39 12.26
CA ALA A 130 12.06 9.28 13.21
C ALA A 130 12.18 10.72 12.67
N ALA A 131 12.35 10.90 11.36
CA ALA A 131 12.41 12.22 10.74
C ALA A 131 11.03 12.89 10.65
N VAL A 132 10.02 12.15 10.19
CA VAL A 132 8.62 12.57 10.16
C VAL A 132 8.13 12.97 11.55
N ALA A 133 8.42 12.19 12.60
CA ALA A 133 8.02 12.49 13.97
C ALA A 133 8.55 13.85 14.48
N ARG A 134 9.70 14.32 13.97
CA ARG A 134 10.23 15.64 14.33
C ARG A 134 9.51 16.78 13.62
N ARG A 135 8.99 16.56 12.41
CA ARG A 135 8.34 17.59 11.59
C ARG A 135 6.83 17.63 11.75
N LEU A 136 6.22 16.50 12.09
CA LEU A 136 4.78 16.30 12.20
C LEU A 136 4.43 15.81 13.63
N PRO A 137 4.47 16.70 14.64
CA PRO A 137 4.20 16.32 16.03
C PRO A 137 2.73 15.89 16.28
N ASP A 138 1.83 16.23 15.36
CA ASP A 138 0.41 15.87 15.35
C ASP A 138 0.12 14.50 14.68
N PHE A 139 1.15 13.86 14.12
CA PHE A 139 1.05 12.56 13.47
C PHE A 139 1.76 11.46 14.25
N ASP A 140 1.06 10.36 14.50
CA ASP A 140 1.69 9.15 15.06
C ASP A 140 2.51 8.43 13.98
N SER A 141 3.83 8.68 13.97
CA SER A 141 4.78 8.07 13.02
C SER A 141 4.77 6.53 12.95
N ARG A 142 4.22 5.84 13.97
CA ARG A 142 4.04 4.38 13.92
C ARG A 142 2.99 3.94 12.89
N LYS A 143 2.10 4.85 12.51
CA LYS A 143 1.06 4.68 11.48
C LYS A 143 1.55 5.04 10.07
N LEU A 144 2.85 5.30 9.91
CA LEU A 144 3.52 5.42 8.61
C LEU A 144 4.07 4.07 8.17
N PHE A 145 3.80 3.69 6.92
CA PHE A 145 4.40 2.53 6.30
C PHE A 145 4.84 2.80 4.86
N VAL A 146 5.90 2.12 4.46
CA VAL A 146 6.56 2.29 3.16
C VAL A 146 6.52 0.98 2.41
N ASN A 147 6.10 1.02 1.15
CA ASN A 147 6.12 -0.08 0.22
C ASN A 147 6.99 0.25 -1.00
N ALA A 148 7.34 -0.77 -1.77
CA ALA A 148 8.15 -0.63 -2.97
C ALA A 148 7.48 -1.36 -4.14
N SER A 149 7.54 -0.79 -5.34
CA SER A 149 6.98 -1.40 -6.56
C SER A 149 7.74 -2.66 -7.01
N HIS A 150 8.89 -2.93 -6.38
CA HIS A 150 9.79 -4.02 -6.73
C HIS A 150 10.42 -3.85 -8.12
N THR A 151 10.64 -2.61 -8.57
CA THR A 151 11.31 -2.34 -9.86
C THR A 151 12.79 -2.71 -9.81
N HIS A 152 13.24 -3.53 -10.76
CA HIS A 152 14.64 -3.92 -10.94
C HIS A 152 15.46 -2.88 -11.73
N THR A 153 14.97 -1.65 -11.87
CA THR A 153 15.69 -0.55 -12.55
C THR A 153 15.81 0.69 -11.68
N GLY A 154 15.52 0.58 -10.38
CA GLY A 154 15.73 1.63 -9.39
C GLY A 154 17.07 1.51 -8.64
N PRO A 155 17.49 2.58 -7.92
CA PRO A 155 18.67 2.58 -7.07
C PRO A 155 18.68 1.48 -6.00
N THR A 156 19.87 1.03 -5.59
CA THR A 156 20.03 0.11 -4.45
C THR A 156 20.06 0.85 -3.11
N LEU A 157 19.34 0.31 -2.11
CA LEU A 157 19.43 0.73 -0.71
C LEU A 157 20.34 -0.17 0.13
N ASN A 158 20.76 -1.32 -0.40
CA ASN A 158 21.42 -2.36 0.38
C ASN A 158 22.93 -2.40 0.11
N PRO A 159 23.79 -2.09 1.09
CA PRO A 159 25.23 -2.26 0.96
C PRO A 159 25.62 -3.74 0.88
N GLY A 160 26.74 -4.03 0.22
CA GLY A 160 27.31 -5.39 0.13
C GLY A 160 26.62 -6.33 -0.87
N VAL A 161 25.59 -5.87 -1.59
CA VAL A 161 24.98 -6.65 -2.69
C VAL A 161 25.91 -6.70 -3.90
N TYR A 162 26.64 -5.62 -4.16
CA TYR A 162 27.60 -5.47 -5.24
C TYR A 162 28.95 -5.03 -4.67
N LYS A 163 29.96 -4.89 -5.53
CA LYS A 163 31.22 -4.25 -5.16
C LYS A 163 30.99 -2.82 -4.69
N ASP A 164 32.01 -2.24 -4.07
CA ASP A 164 32.03 -0.81 -3.79
C ASP A 164 31.85 -0.01 -5.10
N PRO A 165 31.10 1.10 -5.06
CA PRO A 165 30.80 1.88 -6.26
C PRO A 165 32.08 2.47 -6.86
N ASP A 166 32.16 2.46 -8.19
CA ASP A 166 33.24 3.14 -8.91
C ASP A 166 33.19 4.66 -8.68
N PRO A 167 34.31 5.40 -8.83
CA PRO A 167 34.33 6.84 -8.65
C PRO A 167 33.26 7.57 -9.47
N GLY A 168 32.47 8.42 -8.82
CA GLY A 168 31.36 9.16 -9.45
C GLY A 168 30.03 8.40 -9.50
N VAL A 169 30.00 7.12 -9.12
CA VAL A 169 28.77 6.34 -8.98
C VAL A 169 28.26 6.44 -7.54
N MET A 170 26.97 6.77 -7.38
CA MET A 170 26.28 6.71 -6.10
C MET A 170 26.10 5.25 -5.67
N GLY A 171 26.62 4.92 -4.49
CA GLY A 171 26.37 3.64 -3.82
C GLY A 171 25.21 3.72 -2.81
N PRO A 172 24.80 2.57 -2.24
CA PRO A 172 23.68 2.50 -1.29
C PRO A 172 23.89 3.34 -0.03
N LEU A 173 25.13 3.46 0.46
CA LEU A 173 25.43 4.25 1.67
C LEU A 173 25.21 5.75 1.45
N GLU A 174 25.37 6.23 0.22
CA GLU A 174 25.09 7.62 -0.15
C GLU A 174 23.63 7.82 -0.56
N TYR A 175 23.05 6.86 -1.28
CA TYR A 175 21.67 6.94 -1.75
C TYR A 175 20.66 6.84 -0.60
N ALA A 176 20.90 6.02 0.42
CA ALA A 176 19.92 5.78 1.49
C ALA A 176 19.56 7.07 2.28
N PRO A 177 20.50 7.93 2.71
CA PRO A 177 20.17 9.22 3.30
C PRO A 177 19.36 10.13 2.38
N PHE A 178 19.71 10.22 1.09
CA PHE A 178 18.96 10.99 0.09
C PHE A 178 17.52 10.48 -0.03
N PHE A 179 17.35 9.17 -0.22
CA PHE A 179 16.04 8.54 -0.28
C PHE A 179 15.20 8.83 0.98
N CYS A 180 15.78 8.69 2.18
CA CYS A 180 15.05 8.93 3.42
C CYS A 180 14.57 10.38 3.53
N ALA A 181 15.39 11.35 3.13
CA ALA A 181 15.02 12.77 3.12
C ALA A 181 13.87 13.06 2.13
N GLN A 182 13.94 12.48 0.93
CA GLN A 182 12.87 12.63 -0.07
C GLN A 182 11.57 11.97 0.42
N ALA A 183 11.63 10.75 0.96
CA ALA A 183 10.44 10.07 1.47
C ALA A 183 9.82 10.80 2.68
N GLU A 184 10.62 11.39 3.55
CA GLU A 184 10.16 12.31 4.61
C GLU A 184 9.41 13.50 4.01
N GLU A 185 9.97 14.14 2.98
CA GLU A 185 9.35 15.29 2.34
C GLU A 185 8.01 14.92 1.69
N ALA A 186 7.92 13.77 1.02
CA ALA A 186 6.65 13.25 0.50
C ALA A 186 5.60 13.10 1.61
N ALA A 187 6.00 12.51 2.75
CA ALA A 187 5.10 12.32 3.89
C ALA A 187 4.61 13.66 4.46
N VAL A 188 5.52 14.62 4.64
CA VAL A 188 5.19 15.96 5.17
C VAL A 188 4.27 16.71 4.23
N GLN A 189 4.56 16.72 2.93
CA GLN A 189 3.72 17.38 1.94
C GLN A 189 2.32 16.73 1.86
N ALA A 190 2.25 15.40 1.83
CA ALA A 190 0.96 14.70 1.80
C ALA A 190 0.15 14.98 3.07
N TRP A 191 0.79 15.00 4.24
CA TRP A 191 0.15 15.38 5.49
C TRP A 191 -0.38 16.82 5.38
N SER A 192 0.47 17.81 5.10
CA SER A 192 0.02 19.21 5.03
C SER A 192 -1.03 19.50 3.96
N ALA A 193 -1.14 18.67 2.91
CA ALA A 193 -2.12 18.82 1.83
C ALA A 193 -3.48 18.16 2.11
N ARG A 194 -3.70 17.61 3.31
CA ARG A 194 -4.96 16.97 3.68
C ARG A 194 -6.16 17.93 3.56
N ARG A 195 -7.20 17.47 2.86
CA ARG A 195 -8.48 18.18 2.68
C ARG A 195 -9.66 17.19 2.71
N PRO A 196 -10.91 17.66 2.92
CA PRO A 196 -12.06 16.77 2.94
C PRO A 196 -12.13 15.93 1.66
N GLY A 197 -12.45 14.66 1.83
CA GLY A 197 -12.57 13.73 0.72
C GLY A 197 -13.32 12.46 1.11
N ALA A 198 -13.54 11.60 0.11
CA ALA A 198 -14.17 10.31 0.28
C ALA A 198 -13.25 9.19 -0.21
N ILE A 199 -13.54 7.97 0.25
CA ILE A 199 -12.80 6.76 -0.08
C ILE A 199 -13.77 5.70 -0.61
N SER A 200 -13.41 5.04 -1.70
CA SER A 200 -14.08 3.84 -2.17
C SER A 200 -13.04 2.80 -2.57
N HIS A 201 -13.44 1.53 -2.63
CA HIS A 201 -12.55 0.44 -3.03
C HIS A 201 -13.21 -0.42 -4.10
N ALA A 202 -12.40 -1.08 -4.91
CA ALA A 202 -12.84 -2.10 -5.85
C ALA A 202 -11.84 -3.24 -5.94
N LEU A 203 -12.33 -4.41 -6.37
CA LEU A 203 -11.50 -5.55 -6.72
C LEU A 203 -11.68 -5.84 -8.21
N GLY A 204 -10.60 -5.71 -8.97
CA GLY A 204 -10.52 -6.11 -10.37
C GLY A 204 -9.69 -7.38 -10.55
N HIS A 205 -9.56 -7.83 -11.80
CA HIS A 205 -8.68 -8.93 -12.14
C HIS A 205 -7.83 -8.58 -13.37
N ALA A 206 -6.52 -8.89 -13.32
CA ALA A 206 -5.61 -8.72 -14.45
C ALA A 206 -4.60 -9.88 -14.51
N ALA A 207 -4.59 -10.61 -15.63
CA ALA A 207 -3.66 -11.71 -15.87
C ALA A 207 -2.36 -11.21 -16.51
N VAL A 208 -1.48 -10.60 -15.70
CA VAL A 208 -0.21 -10.01 -16.17
C VAL A 208 1.01 -10.87 -15.86
N GLY A 209 0.97 -11.63 -14.77
CA GLY A 209 2.08 -12.47 -14.31
C GLY A 209 1.77 -13.96 -14.35
N PHE A 210 2.82 -14.78 -14.37
CA PHE A 210 2.75 -16.23 -14.18
C PHE A 210 3.79 -16.71 -13.16
N ASN A 211 3.53 -17.85 -12.51
CA ASN A 211 4.49 -18.44 -11.58
C ASN A 211 5.72 -18.93 -12.36
N ARG A 212 6.89 -18.38 -12.02
CA ARG A 212 8.17 -18.67 -12.69
C ARG A 212 8.88 -19.93 -12.20
N ILE A 213 8.26 -20.75 -11.34
CA ILE A 213 8.84 -22.01 -10.87
C ILE A 213 8.19 -23.16 -11.64
N SER A 214 8.98 -23.85 -12.45
CA SER A 214 8.56 -25.01 -13.26
C SER A 214 8.77 -26.30 -12.49
N VAL A 215 7.81 -27.22 -12.53
CA VAL A 215 7.85 -28.55 -11.89
C VAL A 215 7.92 -29.67 -12.92
N TYR A 216 8.62 -30.74 -12.58
CA TYR A 216 8.88 -31.89 -13.45
C TYR A 216 8.42 -33.22 -12.82
N ALA A 217 8.27 -34.26 -13.65
CA ALA A 217 7.75 -35.57 -13.25
C ALA A 217 8.62 -36.33 -12.23
N ASP A 218 9.90 -35.98 -12.13
CA ASP A 218 10.81 -36.50 -11.11
C ASP A 218 10.62 -35.84 -9.72
N GLY A 219 9.71 -34.87 -9.61
CA GLY A 219 9.44 -34.11 -8.40
C GLY A 219 10.35 -32.90 -8.19
N SER A 220 11.25 -32.60 -9.11
CA SER A 220 12.11 -31.41 -9.04
C SER A 220 11.35 -30.12 -9.43
N ALA A 221 11.81 -28.99 -8.89
CA ALA A 221 11.29 -27.66 -9.18
C ALA A 221 12.43 -26.69 -9.48
N GLN A 222 12.24 -25.80 -10.46
CA GLN A 222 13.28 -24.86 -10.89
C GLN A 222 12.69 -23.50 -11.25
N MET A 223 13.24 -22.44 -10.63
CA MET A 223 12.99 -21.07 -11.05
C MET A 223 13.53 -20.85 -12.46
N TYR A 224 12.67 -20.36 -13.37
CA TYR A 224 12.94 -20.26 -14.82
C TYR A 224 13.31 -21.60 -15.47
N GLY A 225 12.72 -22.70 -14.98
CA GLY A 225 12.93 -24.02 -15.54
C GLY A 225 12.38 -24.15 -16.96
N LYS A 226 13.07 -24.96 -17.77
CA LYS A 226 12.73 -25.23 -19.17
C LYS A 226 11.36 -25.88 -19.30
N THR A 227 10.46 -25.26 -20.06
CA THR A 227 9.09 -25.73 -20.28
C THR A 227 8.94 -26.65 -21.50
N ASP A 228 10.01 -26.86 -22.26
CA ASP A 228 10.08 -27.74 -23.44
C ASP A 228 10.59 -29.15 -23.11
N ARG A 229 10.86 -29.44 -21.83
CA ARG A 229 11.25 -30.78 -21.39
C ARG A 229 10.08 -31.76 -21.50
N SER A 230 10.39 -33.00 -21.89
CA SER A 230 9.39 -34.08 -22.00
C SER A 230 8.74 -34.45 -20.67
N ASP A 231 9.40 -34.15 -19.55
CA ASP A 231 8.92 -34.41 -18.19
C ASP A 231 8.34 -33.17 -17.49
N TYR A 232 8.12 -32.06 -18.21
CA TYR A 232 7.49 -30.87 -17.67
C TYR A 232 6.02 -31.14 -17.29
N ILE A 233 5.65 -30.79 -16.06
CA ILE A 233 4.27 -30.90 -15.56
C ILE A 233 3.53 -29.57 -15.71
N GLY A 234 4.15 -28.47 -15.30
CA GLY A 234 3.47 -27.19 -15.16
C GLY A 234 4.18 -26.24 -14.18
N PRO A 235 3.62 -25.05 -13.94
CA PRO A 235 4.07 -24.19 -12.86
C PRO A 235 3.76 -24.81 -11.49
N GLU A 236 4.61 -24.54 -10.49
CA GLU A 236 4.47 -25.06 -9.12
C GLU A 236 3.15 -24.64 -8.44
N GLY A 237 2.60 -23.49 -8.84
CA GLY A 237 1.37 -22.96 -8.28
C GLY A 237 0.70 -21.94 -9.17
N GLY A 238 -0.49 -21.51 -8.74
CA GLY A 238 -1.27 -20.48 -9.42
C GLY A 238 -0.68 -19.07 -9.27
N CYS A 239 -1.41 -18.11 -9.82
CA CYS A 239 -1.07 -16.69 -9.74
C CYS A 239 -2.22 -15.95 -9.07
N ASP A 240 -1.87 -14.92 -8.30
CA ASP A 240 -2.87 -13.96 -7.84
C ASP A 240 -3.12 -12.97 -8.97
N HIS A 241 -4.35 -12.97 -9.46
CA HIS A 241 -4.81 -12.04 -10.51
C HIS A 241 -5.63 -10.90 -9.92
N GLY A 242 -5.85 -10.87 -8.60
CA GLY A 242 -6.58 -9.81 -7.93
C GLY A 242 -5.86 -8.47 -8.05
N VAL A 243 -6.62 -7.43 -8.38
CA VAL A 243 -6.15 -6.05 -8.36
C VAL A 243 -7.03 -5.28 -7.38
N GLU A 244 -6.52 -5.06 -6.17
CA GLU A 244 -7.17 -4.23 -5.17
C GLU A 244 -6.91 -2.76 -5.49
N MET A 245 -7.99 -1.98 -5.59
CA MET A 245 -7.92 -0.57 -5.93
C MET A 245 -8.57 0.26 -4.83
N LEU A 246 -7.87 1.34 -4.45
CA LEU A 246 -8.35 2.36 -3.54
C LEU A 246 -8.53 3.67 -4.32
N PHE A 247 -9.73 4.23 -4.30
CA PHE A 247 -10.06 5.48 -4.97
C PHE A 247 -10.34 6.54 -3.94
N LEU A 248 -9.76 7.71 -4.15
CA LEU A 248 -9.98 8.88 -3.31
C LEU A 248 -10.65 9.96 -4.16
N TRP A 249 -11.64 10.60 -3.57
CA TRP A 249 -12.48 11.60 -4.22
C TRP A 249 -12.34 12.91 -3.46
N ASP A 250 -12.23 14.01 -4.20
CA ASP A 250 -12.51 15.33 -3.67
C ASP A 250 -14.04 15.52 -3.49
N GLU A 251 -14.42 16.71 -3.02
CA GLU A 251 -15.83 17.14 -2.95
C GLU A 251 -16.39 17.49 -4.32
#